data_AF-A0AAD5UF96-F1
#
_entry.id   AF-A0AAD5UF96-F1
#
_cell.length_a   1.000
_cell.length_b   1.000
_cell.length_c   1.000
_cell.angle_alpha   90.00
_cell.angle_beta   90.00
_cell.angle_gamma   90.00
#
_symmetry.space_group_name_H-M   'P 1'
#
loop_
_entity.id
_entity.type
_entity.pdbx_description
1 polymer ?
#
loop_
_entity_poly.entity_id
_entity_poly.type
_entity_poly.pdbx_seq_one_letter_code
_entity_poly.pdbx_strand_id
1 'polypeptide(L)'
;MLFHKQKNTIPHPWSEVTLAVWKKYPNPFASHVLSADVIDRYVDAQGVLHTTRLFLKKGKIPSWGAALIKIPEAFILEKSSVNPKTKEMVIHQHNLSHTKLLLIKETTRITEIESITKLKNSVTVISNTGFTPIRERLEKFGLSRFKQNTLNSFKGLLHVLENRH
;
A
#
# COMPACT_ATOMS: atom_id res chain seq x y z
N MET A 1 -19.27 -1.90 -3.04
CA MET A 1 -18.03 -2.35 -2.37
C MET A 1 -17.37 -3.35 -3.29
N LEU A 2 -16.11 -3.13 -3.65
CA LEU A 2 -15.34 -4.06 -4.48
C LEU A 2 -14.21 -4.67 -3.68
N PHE A 3 -13.97 -5.95 -3.89
CA PHE A 3 -12.88 -6.70 -3.28
C PHE A 3 -12.00 -7.33 -4.35
N HIS A 4 -10.68 -7.28 -4.17
CA HIS A 4 -9.73 -7.90 -5.10
C HIS A 4 -8.49 -8.43 -4.37
N LYS A 5 -7.87 -9.49 -4.91
CA LYS A 5 -6.63 -10.09 -4.40
C LYS A 5 -5.62 -10.30 -5.55
N GLN A 6 -4.34 -10.11 -5.26
CA GLN A 6 -3.22 -10.41 -6.15
C GLN A 6 -2.12 -11.15 -5.37
N LYS A 7 -1.44 -12.10 -6.03
CA LYS A 7 -0.30 -12.83 -5.46
C LYS A 7 0.93 -12.62 -6.34
N ASN A 8 2.09 -12.47 -5.71
CA ASN A 8 3.39 -12.44 -6.39
C ASN A 8 4.43 -13.20 -5.55
N THR A 9 5.54 -13.54 -6.17
CA THR A 9 6.66 -14.23 -5.55
C THR A 9 7.94 -13.45 -5.83
N ILE A 10 8.83 -13.35 -4.83
CA ILE A 10 10.14 -12.72 -4.96
C ILE A 10 11.21 -13.77 -4.57
N PRO A 11 12.16 -14.09 -5.45
CA PRO A 11 13.23 -15.05 -5.18
C PRO A 11 14.34 -14.44 -4.31
N HIS A 12 13.96 -13.86 -3.17
CA HIS A 12 14.86 -13.31 -2.16
C HIS A 12 14.41 -13.74 -0.75
N PRO A 13 15.33 -13.85 0.21
CA PRO A 13 15.01 -14.07 1.62
C PRO A 13 13.99 -13.06 2.16
N TRP A 14 13.17 -13.49 3.11
CA TRP A 14 12.14 -12.62 3.68
C TRP A 14 12.73 -11.41 4.43
N SER A 15 13.86 -11.59 5.11
CA SER A 15 14.58 -10.49 5.77
C SER A 15 14.99 -9.40 4.77
N GLU A 16 15.42 -9.82 3.58
CA GLU A 16 15.80 -8.95 2.49
C GLU A 16 14.60 -8.17 1.93
N VAL A 17 13.49 -8.87 1.65
CA VAL A 17 12.28 -8.24 1.12
C VAL A 17 11.66 -7.27 2.13
N THR A 18 11.60 -7.65 3.40
CA THR A 18 11.05 -6.78 4.47
C THR A 18 11.91 -5.55 4.70
N LEU A 19 13.24 -5.66 4.65
CA LEU A 19 14.13 -4.50 4.67
C LEU A 19 13.89 -3.57 3.46
N ALA A 20 13.70 -4.14 2.27
CA ALA A 20 13.41 -3.38 1.07
C ALA A 20 12.08 -2.62 1.17
N VAL A 21 11.05 -3.15 1.86
CA VAL A 21 9.78 -2.43 2.09
C VAL A 21 9.99 -1.11 2.82
N TRP A 22 10.95 -1.05 3.75
CA TRP A 22 11.27 0.17 4.49
C TRP A 22 12.10 1.15 3.66
N LYS A 23 12.98 0.63 2.80
CA LYS A 23 13.90 1.42 1.97
C LYS A 23 13.37 1.77 0.58
N LYS A 24 12.19 1.28 0.18
CA LYS A 24 11.67 1.46 -1.18
C LYS A 24 11.36 2.91 -1.57
N TYR A 25 11.53 3.90 -0.70
CA TYR A 25 11.33 5.30 -1.06
C TYR A 25 12.60 6.11 -0.82
N PRO A 26 13.01 6.97 -1.76
CA PRO A 26 12.41 7.16 -3.10
C PRO A 26 12.71 5.99 -4.05
N ASN A 27 11.86 5.79 -5.09
CA ASN A 27 12.16 4.90 -6.23
C ASN A 27 11.44 5.40 -7.51
N PRO A 28 11.92 5.04 -8.72
CA PRO A 28 11.36 5.53 -9.99
C PRO A 28 9.88 5.21 -10.23
N PHE A 29 9.36 4.12 -9.63
CA PHE A 29 7.97 3.68 -9.78
C PHE A 29 7.01 4.35 -8.77
N ALA A 30 7.54 5.15 -7.85
CA ALA A 30 6.77 5.81 -6.81
C ALA A 30 7.01 7.33 -6.70
N SER A 31 7.26 8.00 -7.84
CA SER A 31 7.40 9.47 -7.91
C SER A 31 6.19 10.27 -7.40
N HIS A 32 5.03 9.61 -7.24
CA HIS A 32 3.83 10.19 -6.66
C HIS A 32 3.86 10.25 -5.12
N VAL A 33 4.81 9.58 -4.45
CA VAL A 33 4.99 9.65 -3.00
C VAL A 33 5.84 10.88 -2.70
N LEU A 34 5.25 11.86 -2.02
CA LEU A 34 5.90 13.12 -1.68
C LEU A 34 6.63 13.03 -0.34
N SER A 35 6.05 12.35 0.65
CA SER A 35 6.68 12.09 1.95
C SER A 35 6.25 10.73 2.51
N ALA A 36 7.07 10.21 3.42
CA ALA A 36 6.84 8.96 4.14
C ALA A 36 7.46 9.05 5.54
N ASP A 37 6.63 9.33 6.53
CA ASP A 37 7.07 9.67 7.88
C ASP A 37 6.68 8.56 8.86
N VAL A 38 7.56 8.22 9.80
CA VAL A 38 7.25 7.29 10.90
C VAL A 38 6.62 8.09 12.03
N ILE A 39 5.37 7.75 12.36
CA ILE A 39 4.61 8.41 13.43
C ILE A 39 4.85 7.71 14.76
N ASP A 40 4.92 6.39 14.73
CA ASP A 40 5.11 5.56 15.92
C ASP A 40 5.80 4.24 15.53
N ARG A 41 6.64 3.72 16.43
CA ARG A 41 7.33 2.45 16.26
C ARG A 41 7.75 1.88 17.60
N TYR A 42 7.37 0.63 17.84
CA TYR A 42 7.71 -0.09 19.06
C TYR A 42 7.79 -1.60 18.81
N VAL A 43 8.43 -2.31 19.73
CA VAL A 43 8.43 -3.78 19.77
C VAL A 43 7.53 -4.20 20.93
N ASP A 44 6.59 -5.11 20.67
CA ASP A 44 5.71 -5.63 21.72
C ASP A 44 6.38 -6.71 22.58
N ALA A 45 5.70 -7.15 23.64
CA ALA A 45 6.21 -8.19 24.54
C ALA A 45 6.46 -9.55 23.85
N GLN A 46 5.88 -9.77 22.67
CA GLN A 46 6.05 -10.99 21.88
C GLN A 46 7.26 -10.91 20.93
N GLY A 47 7.88 -9.72 20.80
CA GLY A 47 9.01 -9.45 19.91
C GLY A 47 8.59 -9.06 18.50
N VAL A 48 7.34 -8.63 18.30
CA VAL A 48 6.83 -8.15 17.00
C VAL A 48 7.08 -6.65 16.89
N LEU A 49 7.70 -6.23 15.78
CA LEU A 49 7.89 -4.81 15.48
C LEU A 49 6.61 -4.24 14.88
N HIS A 50 6.05 -3.24 15.54
CA HIS A 50 4.92 -2.45 15.05
C HIS A 50 5.43 -1.11 14.52
N THR A 51 4.86 -0.64 13.42
CA THR A 51 5.18 0.68 12.87
C THR A 51 3.92 1.32 12.31
N THR A 52 3.69 2.58 12.65
CA THR A 52 2.71 3.44 12.01
C THR A 52 3.45 4.46 11.15
N ARG A 53 3.13 4.52 9.85
CA ARG A 53 3.66 5.53 8.93
C ARG A 53 2.54 6.38 8.35
N LEU A 54 2.83 7.66 8.09
CA LEU A 54 1.98 8.56 7.34
C LEU A 54 2.64 8.88 6.01
N PHE A 55 1.90 8.69 4.92
CA PHE A 55 2.36 9.04 3.58
C PHE A 55 1.58 10.22 3.04
N LEU A 56 2.26 11.14 2.39
CA LEU A 56 1.65 12.12 1.49
C LEU A 56 1.85 11.66 0.04
N LYS A 57 0.76 11.50 -0.71
CA LYS A 57 0.82 11.09 -2.12
C LYS A 57 0.11 12.10 -3.01
N LYS A 58 0.71 12.44 -4.15
CA LYS A 58 0.08 13.26 -5.20
C LYS A 58 -0.66 12.37 -6.20
N GLY A 59 -1.99 12.46 -6.20
CA GLY A 59 -2.84 11.72 -7.11
C GLY A 59 -3.05 12.42 -8.46
N LYS A 60 -3.43 11.64 -9.48
CA LYS A 60 -4.03 12.17 -10.71
C LYS A 60 -5.55 12.04 -10.60
N ILE A 61 -6.23 13.18 -10.50
CA ILE A 61 -7.69 13.26 -10.50
C ILE A 61 -8.17 12.98 -11.94
N PRO A 62 -9.06 12.02 -12.16
CA PRO A 62 -9.62 11.78 -13.49
C PRO A 62 -10.52 12.95 -13.90
N SER A 63 -10.61 13.25 -15.20
CA SER A 63 -11.38 14.39 -15.71
C SER A 63 -12.84 14.40 -15.24
N TRP A 64 -13.50 13.24 -15.20
CA TRP A 64 -14.86 13.09 -14.70
C TRP A 64 -15.01 13.39 -13.19
N GLY A 65 -13.91 13.33 -12.42
CA GLY A 65 -13.88 13.54 -10.98
C GLY A 65 -13.36 14.91 -10.57
N ALA A 66 -12.99 15.79 -11.51
CA ALA A 66 -12.41 17.10 -11.24
C ALA A 66 -13.33 18.01 -10.41
N ALA A 67 -14.65 17.90 -10.58
CA ALA A 67 -15.62 18.65 -9.79
C ALA A 67 -15.74 18.15 -8.33
N LEU A 68 -15.32 16.91 -8.05
CA LEU A 68 -15.48 16.26 -6.76
C LEU A 68 -14.24 16.37 -5.87
N ILE A 69 -13.05 16.39 -6.46
CA ILE A 69 -11.77 16.42 -5.77
C ILE A 69 -11.01 17.66 -6.22
N LYS A 70 -10.82 18.62 -5.31
CA LYS A 70 -10.04 19.85 -5.58
C LYS A 70 -8.56 19.72 -5.20
N ILE A 71 -8.27 18.93 -4.17
CA ILE A 71 -6.92 18.72 -3.65
C ILE A 71 -6.43 17.35 -4.15
N PRO A 72 -5.44 17.30 -5.06
CA PRO A 72 -4.94 16.04 -5.62
C PRO A 72 -4.10 15.24 -4.63
N GLU A 73 -3.56 15.89 -3.60
CA GLU A 73 -2.84 15.21 -2.52
C GLU A 73 -3.77 14.36 -1.65
N ALA A 74 -3.25 13.23 -1.17
CA ALA A 74 -3.93 12.35 -0.24
C ALA A 74 -2.97 11.85 0.83
N PHE A 75 -3.40 11.95 2.09
CA PHE A 75 -2.75 11.29 3.20
C PHE A 75 -3.17 9.82 3.28
N ILE A 76 -2.20 8.93 3.42
CA ILE A 76 -2.39 7.48 3.61
C ILE A 76 -1.77 7.07 4.93
N LEU A 77 -2.58 6.46 5.81
CA LEU A 77 -2.08 5.84 7.03
C LEU A 77 -1.68 4.40 6.72
N GLU A 78 -0.47 4.03 7.12
CA GLU A 78 0.03 2.67 7.10
C GLU A 78 0.26 2.18 8.52
N LYS A 79 -0.21 0.98 8.83
CA LYS A 79 0.14 0.25 10.04
C LYS A 79 0.71 -1.10 9.65
N SER A 80 1.83 -1.48 10.22
CA SER A 80 2.48 -2.75 9.93
C SER A 80 2.90 -3.49 11.18
N SER A 81 2.92 -4.81 11.09
CA SER A 81 3.56 -5.70 12.05
C SER A 81 4.60 -6.57 11.34
N VAL A 82 5.74 -6.80 11.99
CA VAL A 82 6.82 -7.68 11.50
C VAL A 82 7.17 -8.67 12.60
N ASN A 83 6.86 -9.94 12.37
CA ASN A 83 7.15 -11.03 13.29
C ASN A 83 8.35 -11.84 12.77
N PRO A 84 9.54 -11.71 13.38
CA PRO A 84 10.73 -12.42 12.92
C PRO A 84 10.67 -13.93 13.22
N LYS A 85 9.90 -14.37 14.22
CA LYS A 85 9.75 -15.78 14.59
C LYS A 85 8.94 -16.54 13.53
N THR A 86 7.86 -15.93 13.03
CA THR A 86 7.00 -16.53 11.99
C THR A 86 7.39 -16.13 10.57
N LYS A 87 8.39 -15.24 10.41
CA LYS A 87 8.76 -14.62 9.12
C LYS A 87 7.53 -14.09 8.38
N GLU A 88 6.68 -13.36 9.09
CA GLU A 88 5.49 -12.71 8.54
C GLU A 88 5.56 -11.20 8.76
N MET A 89 5.37 -10.45 7.67
CA MET A 89 5.12 -9.02 7.71
C MET A 89 3.71 -8.76 7.18
N VAL A 90 2.90 -8.03 7.95
CA VAL A 90 1.55 -7.61 7.55
C VAL A 90 1.52 -6.10 7.52
N ILE A 91 0.97 -5.54 6.44
CA ILE A 91 0.84 -4.11 6.23
C ILE A 91 -0.61 -3.82 5.92
N HIS A 92 -1.21 -2.89 6.66
CA HIS A 92 -2.54 -2.35 6.42
C HIS A 92 -2.41 -0.90 6.02
N GLN A 93 -3.06 -0.51 4.93
CA GLN A 93 -3.06 0.89 4.47
C GLN A 93 -4.48 1.36 4.22
N HIS A 94 -4.75 2.63 4.52
CA HIS A 94 -5.97 3.30 4.06
C HIS A 94 -5.78 4.80 3.92
N ASN A 95 -6.54 5.41 3.01
CA ASN A 95 -6.55 6.86 2.87
C ASN A 95 -7.28 7.54 4.04
N LEU A 96 -6.71 8.63 4.54
CA LEU A 96 -7.32 9.56 5.49
C LEU A 96 -8.03 10.70 4.77
N SER A 97 -7.47 11.15 3.64
CA SER A 97 -8.07 12.15 2.76
C SER A 97 -9.16 11.53 1.88
N HIS A 98 -10.12 12.34 1.43
CA HIS A 98 -11.14 11.97 0.42
C HIS A 98 -12.09 10.83 0.81
N THR A 99 -12.13 10.43 2.10
CA THR A 99 -12.92 9.30 2.61
C THR A 99 -14.43 9.48 2.46
N LYS A 100 -14.93 10.72 2.36
CA LYS A 100 -16.34 11.02 2.04
C LYS A 100 -16.75 10.50 0.64
N LEU A 101 -15.80 10.39 -0.28
CA LEU A 101 -16.04 9.89 -1.64
C LEU A 101 -15.67 8.41 -1.74
N LEU A 102 -14.42 8.09 -1.38
CA LEU A 102 -13.84 6.78 -1.61
C LEU A 102 -12.90 6.42 -0.46
N LEU A 103 -13.13 5.26 0.14
CA LEU A 103 -12.24 4.64 1.10
C LEU A 103 -11.64 3.38 0.48
N ILE A 104 -10.31 3.34 0.44
CA ILE A 104 -9.52 2.22 -0.07
C ILE A 104 -8.78 1.64 1.14
N LYS A 105 -9.05 0.37 1.45
CA LYS A 105 -8.34 -0.39 2.49
C LYS A 105 -7.51 -1.46 1.82
N GLU A 106 -6.20 -1.35 1.90
CA GLU A 106 -5.26 -2.33 1.35
C GLU A 106 -4.66 -3.16 2.47
N THR A 107 -4.37 -4.42 2.18
CA THR A 107 -3.63 -5.31 3.06
C THR A 107 -2.61 -6.08 2.24
N THR A 108 -1.35 -6.00 2.64
CA THR A 108 -0.24 -6.74 2.07
C THR A 108 0.30 -7.68 3.14
N ARG A 109 0.38 -8.96 2.81
CA ARG A 109 0.99 -9.99 3.66
C ARG A 109 2.20 -10.57 2.94
N ILE A 110 3.35 -10.54 3.60
CA ILE A 110 4.64 -11.00 3.10
C ILE A 110 5.13 -12.12 4.02
N THR A 111 5.28 -13.32 3.47
CA THR A 111 5.65 -14.53 4.21
C THR A 111 6.74 -15.29 3.48
N GLU A 112 7.62 -15.97 4.20
CA GLU A 112 8.54 -16.94 3.60
C GLU A 112 7.94 -18.34 3.55
N ILE A 113 8.09 -19.03 2.43
CA ILE A 113 7.84 -20.48 2.32
C ILE A 113 8.99 -21.06 1.50
N GLU A 114 9.71 -22.03 2.04
CA GLU A 114 10.83 -22.71 1.35
C GLU A 114 11.89 -21.74 0.80
N SER A 115 12.32 -20.78 1.64
CA SER A 115 13.30 -19.72 1.28
C SER A 115 12.86 -18.77 0.15
N ILE A 116 11.59 -18.84 -0.25
CA ILE A 116 10.98 -17.94 -1.24
C ILE A 116 9.99 -17.02 -0.56
N THR A 117 10.10 -15.72 -0.83
CA THR A 117 9.16 -14.74 -0.28
C THR A 117 7.89 -14.65 -1.13
N LYS A 118 6.74 -14.89 -0.51
CA LYS A 118 5.40 -14.77 -1.11
C LYS A 118 4.72 -13.49 -0.66
N LEU A 119 4.17 -12.74 -1.61
CA LEU A 119 3.40 -11.52 -1.37
C LEU A 119 1.93 -11.78 -1.73
N LYS A 120 1.03 -11.47 -0.79
CA LYS A 120 -0.41 -11.52 -0.99
C LYS A 120 -0.99 -10.13 -0.72
N ASN A 121 -1.48 -9.48 -1.76
CA ASN A 121 -2.13 -8.17 -1.66
C ASN A 121 -3.63 -8.34 -1.78
N SER A 122 -4.38 -7.58 -1.01
CA SER A 122 -5.84 -7.50 -1.09
C SER A 122 -6.31 -6.07 -0.88
N VAL A 123 -7.41 -5.71 -1.54
CA VAL A 123 -8.04 -4.40 -1.38
C VAL A 123 -9.53 -4.54 -1.18
N THR A 124 -10.07 -3.67 -0.34
CA THR A 124 -11.49 -3.36 -0.26
C THR A 124 -11.69 -1.89 -0.64
N VAL A 125 -12.47 -1.65 -1.68
CA VAL A 125 -12.83 -0.32 -2.16
C VAL A 125 -14.28 -0.04 -1.80
N ILE A 126 -14.50 1.04 -1.06
CA ILE A 126 -15.81 1.45 -0.54
C ILE A 126 -16.08 2.86 -1.02
N SER A 127 -17.08 3.02 -1.88
CA SER A 127 -17.61 4.36 -2.20
C SER A 127 -18.61 4.77 -1.14
N ASN A 128 -18.35 5.91 -0.50
CA ASN A 128 -19.20 6.48 0.57
C ASN A 128 -20.16 7.56 0.03
N THR A 129 -20.15 7.83 -1.27
CA THR A 129 -21.13 8.74 -1.87
C THR A 129 -22.55 8.18 -1.80
N GLY A 130 -23.51 9.06 -1.50
CA GLY A 130 -24.94 8.77 -1.64
C GLY A 130 -25.44 8.86 -3.10
N PHE A 131 -24.61 9.37 -4.03
CA PHE A 131 -24.99 9.50 -5.44
C PHE A 131 -24.71 8.19 -6.20
N THR A 132 -25.73 7.35 -6.32
CA THR A 132 -25.67 6.04 -6.99
C THR A 132 -25.02 6.05 -8.38
N PRO A 133 -25.29 7.03 -9.27
CA PRO A 133 -24.73 7.01 -10.64
C PRO A 133 -23.21 7.04 -10.73
N ILE A 134 -22.51 7.65 -9.76
CA ILE A 134 -21.03 7.73 -9.76
C ILE A 134 -20.37 6.67 -8.88
N ARG A 135 -21.15 5.97 -8.06
CA ARG A 135 -20.66 4.99 -7.08
C ARG A 135 -19.81 3.92 -7.76
N GLU A 136 -20.34 3.30 -8.82
CA GLU A 136 -19.59 2.28 -9.56
C GLU A 136 -18.33 2.84 -10.22
N ARG A 137 -18.39 4.08 -10.72
CA ARG A 137 -17.27 4.74 -11.39
C ARG A 137 -16.13 4.99 -10.42
N LEU A 138 -16.45 5.42 -9.20
CA LEU A 138 -15.51 5.60 -8.09
C LEU A 138 -14.91 4.27 -7.64
N GLU A 139 -15.74 3.23 -7.47
CA GLU A 139 -15.26 1.90 -7.07
C GLU A 139 -14.33 1.29 -8.13
N LYS A 140 -14.69 1.37 -9.43
CA LYS A 140 -13.86 0.93 -10.56
C LYS A 140 -12.54 1.73 -10.64
N PHE A 141 -12.58 3.03 -10.36
CA PHE A 141 -11.39 3.88 -10.29
C PHE A 141 -10.47 3.49 -9.12
N GLY A 142 -11.02 3.26 -7.93
CA GLY A 142 -10.23 2.78 -6.79
C GLY A 142 -9.56 1.44 -7.08
N LEU A 143 -10.29 0.51 -7.72
CA LEU A 143 -9.76 -0.79 -8.09
C LEU A 143 -8.64 -0.69 -9.14
N SER A 144 -8.79 0.17 -10.15
CA SER A 144 -7.74 0.36 -11.17
C SER A 144 -6.47 0.98 -10.56
N ARG A 145 -6.63 1.92 -9.62
CA ARG A 145 -5.51 2.49 -8.84
C ARG A 145 -4.83 1.43 -7.99
N PHE A 146 -5.56 0.57 -7.31
CA PHE A 146 -4.97 -0.54 -6.55
C PHE A 146 -4.10 -1.45 -7.42
N LYS A 147 -4.61 -1.88 -8.59
CA LYS A 147 -3.86 -2.73 -9.52
C LYS A 147 -2.57 -2.05 -9.97
N GLN A 148 -2.64 -0.78 -10.34
CA GLN A 148 -1.47 0.00 -10.74
C GLN A 148 -0.46 0.16 -9.58
N ASN A 149 -0.95 0.50 -8.38
CA ASN A 149 -0.11 0.70 -7.19
C ASN A 149 0.57 -0.60 -6.76
N THR A 150 -0.13 -1.74 -6.86
CA THR A 150 0.44 -3.05 -6.54
C THR A 150 1.58 -3.40 -7.49
N LEU A 151 1.39 -3.18 -8.80
CA LEU A 151 2.44 -3.39 -9.79
C LEU A 151 3.64 -2.46 -9.57
N ASN A 152 3.39 -1.17 -9.32
CA ASN A 152 4.45 -0.20 -9.05
C ASN A 152 5.19 -0.49 -7.75
N SER A 153 4.50 -0.91 -6.69
CA SER A 153 5.14 -1.31 -5.44
C SER A 153 5.99 -2.57 -5.63
N PHE A 154 5.56 -3.52 -6.45
CA PHE A 154 6.36 -4.70 -6.77
C PHE A 154 7.64 -4.32 -7.53
N LYS A 155 7.53 -3.49 -8.57
CA LYS A 155 8.69 -2.97 -9.31
C LYS A 155 9.64 -2.16 -8.43
N GLY A 156 9.11 -1.32 -7.55
CA GLY A 156 9.91 -0.55 -6.59
C GLY A 156 10.66 -1.45 -5.59
N LEU A 157 10.06 -2.56 -5.17
CA LEU A 157 10.75 -3.55 -4.34
C LEU A 157 11.90 -4.20 -5.11
N LEU A 158 11.65 -4.71 -6.31
CA LEU A 158 12.69 -5.32 -7.15
C LEU A 158 13.84 -4.35 -7.40
N HIS A 159 13.52 -3.09 -7.73
CA HIS A 159 14.52 -2.05 -7.92
C HIS A 159 15.43 -1.87 -6.69
N VAL A 160 14.89 -1.85 -5.47
CA VAL A 160 15.70 -1.74 -4.25
C VAL A 160 16.44 -3.03 -3.91
N LEU A 161 15.93 -4.19 -4.31
CA LEU A 161 16.62 -5.48 -4.12
C LEU A 161 17.81 -5.62 -5.07
N GLU A 162 17.70 -5.15 -6.30
CA GLU A 162 18.73 -5.21 -7.34
C GLU A 162 19.83 -4.16 -7.15
N ASN A 163 19.50 -2.96 -6.65
CA ASN A 163 20.44 -1.84 -6.48
C ASN A 163 21.02 -1.75 -5.06
N ARG A 164 21.27 -2.90 -4.43
CA ARG A 164 21.90 -2.95 -3.11
C ARG A 164 23.40 -2.72 -3.25
N HIS A 165 23.82 -1.49 -2.96
CA HIS A 165 25.21 -1.16 -2.63
C HIS A 165 25.34 -1.02 -1.12
#